data_AF-A0A0U1L5X7-F1
#
_entry.id   AF-A0A0U1L5X7-F1
#
_cell.length_a   1.000
_cell.length_b   1.000
_cell.length_c   1.000
_cell.angle_alpha   90.00
_cell.angle_beta   90.00
_cell.angle_gamma   90.00
#
_symmetry.space_group_name_H-M   'P 1'
#
loop_
_entity.id
_entity.type
_entity.pdbx_description
1 polymer ?
#
loop_
_entity_poly.entity_id
_entity_poly.type
_entity_poly.pdbx_seq_one_letter_code
_entity_poly.pdbx_strand_id
1 'polypeptide(L)'
;MWDRVAAAAQATLKHNKVGAYPCSIADIPRFFEEVGFENISVDFIAVTSAADSAHYDMSLREKFIKSNRQVALDAIVLAENYAPRVWSDAEIQQLRGLVEQKFAKRLNDLRTGKKVWDISVEMMMIAHGYKPLSSLRDYEGEKLCNI
;
A
#
# COMPACT_ATOMS: atom_id res chain seq x y z
N MET A 1 -9.08 7.20 18.95
CA MET A 1 -8.60 5.80 19.02
C MET A 1 -7.26 5.63 18.32
N TRP A 2 -7.12 6.11 17.08
CA TRP A 2 -5.86 6.05 16.31
C TRP A 2 -4.67 6.76 16.95
N ASP A 3 -4.88 7.84 17.71
CA ASP A 3 -3.79 8.56 18.39
C ASP A 3 -2.99 7.68 19.36
N ARG A 4 -3.62 6.63 19.92
CA ARG A 4 -2.97 5.67 20.83
C ARG A 4 -1.96 4.78 20.09
N VAL A 5 -2.10 4.60 18.77
CA VAL A 5 -1.23 3.77 17.94
C VAL A 5 -0.04 4.57 17.40
N ALA A 6 -0.23 5.87 17.18
CA ALA A 6 0.72 6.72 16.45
C ALA A 6 2.15 6.68 17.03
N ALA A 7 2.29 6.75 18.36
CA ALA A 7 3.61 6.72 19.02
C ALA A 7 4.32 5.37 18.84
N ALA A 8 3.57 4.26 18.96
CA ALA A 8 4.11 2.91 18.80
C ALA A 8 4.47 2.60 17.33
N ALA A 9 3.69 3.10 16.37
CA ALA A 9 4.03 3.05 14.96
C ALA A 9 5.34 3.79 14.66
N GLN A 10 5.50 5.02 15.16
CA GLN A 10 6.75 5.77 14.99
C GLN A 10 7.95 5.08 15.64
N ALA A 11 7.78 4.53 16.85
CA ALA A 11 8.83 3.78 17.53
C ALA A 11 9.24 2.54 16.74
N THR A 12 8.27 1.79 16.19
CA THR A 12 8.51 0.61 15.36
C THR A 12 9.23 0.97 14.06
N LEU A 13 8.79 2.02 13.36
CA LEU A 13 9.44 2.50 12.15
C LEU A 13 10.90 2.89 12.42
N LYS A 14 11.16 3.62 13.52
CA LYS A 14 12.50 4.02 13.94
C LYS A 14 13.37 2.82 14.32
N HIS A 15 12.82 1.87 15.08
CA HIS A 15 13.53 0.65 15.48
C HIS A 15 13.96 -0.17 14.26
N ASN A 16 13.05 -0.35 13.31
CA ASN A 16 13.29 -1.09 12.06
C ASN A 16 14.03 -0.27 11.00
N LYS A 17 14.47 0.96 11.32
CA LYS A 17 15.17 1.86 10.39
C LYS A 17 14.40 2.07 9.07
N VAL A 18 13.07 2.02 9.11
CA VAL A 18 12.23 2.29 7.95
C VAL A 18 12.43 3.76 7.55
N GLY A 19 12.84 3.99 6.30
CA GLY A 19 13.23 5.31 5.81
C GLY A 19 14.66 5.74 6.09
N ALA A 20 15.52 4.87 6.67
CA ALA A 20 16.94 5.18 6.89
C ALA A 20 17.75 5.25 5.58
N TYR A 21 17.25 4.64 4.51
CA TYR A 21 17.78 4.75 3.15
C TYR A 21 16.71 5.40 2.28
N PRO A 22 16.62 6.74 2.25
CA PRO A 22 15.65 7.42 1.39
C PRO A 22 15.98 7.08 -0.06
N CYS A 23 15.11 6.31 -0.70
CA CYS A 23 15.15 6.03 -2.13
C CYS A 23 14.14 6.96 -2.79
N SER A 24 14.63 7.99 -3.48
CA SER A 24 13.76 8.79 -4.34
C SER A 24 13.33 7.95 -5.55
N ILE A 25 12.28 8.40 -6.24
CA ILE A 25 11.83 7.78 -7.50
C ILE A 25 12.99 7.67 -8.50
N ALA A 26 13.90 8.64 -8.51
CA ALA A 26 15.09 8.64 -9.37
C ALA A 26 16.21 7.69 -8.89
N ASP A 27 16.21 7.28 -7.63
CA ASP A 27 17.23 6.37 -7.09
C ASP A 27 16.93 4.90 -7.43
N ILE A 28 15.67 4.56 -7.71
CA ILE A 28 15.29 3.21 -8.15
C ILE A 28 16.03 2.81 -9.44
N PRO A 29 15.99 3.58 -10.55
CA PRO A 29 16.72 3.21 -11.76
C PRO A 29 18.25 3.32 -11.58
N ARG A 30 18.75 4.26 -10.78
CA ARG A 30 20.19 4.34 -10.45
C ARG A 30 20.66 3.08 -9.73
N PHE A 31 19.89 2.59 -8.77
CA PHE A 31 20.19 1.36 -8.07
C PHE A 31 20.26 0.17 -9.04
N PHE A 32 19.38 0.13 -10.06
CA PHE A 32 19.44 -0.90 -11.10
C PHE A 32 20.78 -0.81 -11.87
N GLU A 33 21.23 0.39 -12.23
CA GLU A 33 22.54 0.59 -12.88
C GLU A 33 23.70 0.13 -11.98
N GLU A 34 23.69 0.56 -10.71
CA GLU A 34 24.72 0.24 -9.72
C GLU A 34 24.88 -1.27 -9.49
N VAL A 35 23.77 -2.01 -9.52
CA VAL A 35 23.79 -3.48 -9.37
C VAL A 35 23.94 -4.22 -10.70
N GLY A 36 24.28 -3.53 -11.79
CA GLY A 36 24.69 -4.12 -13.06
C GLY A 36 23.54 -4.47 -14.01
N PHE A 37 22.36 -3.88 -13.83
CA PHE A 37 21.35 -3.91 -14.89
C PHE A 37 21.71 -2.91 -15.99
N GLU A 38 21.41 -3.30 -17.22
CA GLU A 38 21.59 -2.53 -18.43
C GLU A 38 20.25 -2.29 -19.13
N ASN A 39 20.22 -1.31 -20.04
CA ASN A 39 19.05 -0.89 -20.81
C ASN A 39 17.81 -0.69 -19.92
N ILE A 40 18.00 0.09 -18.87
CA ILE A 40 16.95 0.38 -17.91
C ILE A 40 15.95 1.34 -18.54
N SER A 41 14.67 1.03 -18.37
CA SER A 41 13.60 1.96 -18.68
C SER A 41 12.62 2.07 -17.52
N VAL A 42 11.92 3.20 -17.52
CA VAL A 42 11.00 3.59 -16.46
C VAL A 42 9.70 4.03 -17.10
N ASP A 43 8.61 3.42 -16.66
CA ASP A 43 7.24 3.78 -17.00
C ASP A 43 6.44 4.06 -15.73
N PHE A 44 5.30 4.72 -15.89
CA PHE A 44 4.36 4.97 -14.81
C PHE A 44 2.95 4.59 -15.23
N ILE A 45 2.21 4.00 -14.30
CA ILE A 45 0.78 3.75 -14.44
C ILE A 45 0.04 4.46 -13.31
N ALA A 46 -0.99 5.22 -13.67
CA ALA A 46 -1.95 5.76 -12.72
C ALA A 46 -3.11 4.75 -12.56
N VAL A 47 -3.27 4.22 -11.36
CA VAL A 47 -4.41 3.37 -10.99
C VAL A 47 -5.40 4.24 -10.24
N THR A 48 -6.63 4.35 -10.77
CA THR A 48 -7.67 5.20 -10.17
C THR A 48 -8.83 4.35 -9.69
N SER A 49 -9.27 4.56 -8.45
CA SER A 49 -10.56 4.08 -7.97
C SER A 49 -11.53 5.25 -7.88
N ALA A 50 -12.63 5.19 -8.63
CA ALA A 50 -13.66 6.24 -8.62
C ALA A 50 -15.04 5.60 -8.80
N ALA A 51 -15.59 5.07 -7.71
CA ALA A 51 -16.78 4.22 -7.74
C ALA A 51 -18.04 4.89 -8.30
N ASP A 52 -18.10 6.22 -8.34
CA ASP A 52 -19.25 6.95 -8.89
C ASP A 52 -19.09 7.38 -10.35
N SER A 53 -17.94 7.07 -10.96
CA SER A 53 -17.68 7.44 -12.34
C SER A 53 -18.50 6.63 -13.32
N ALA A 54 -19.04 7.31 -14.33
CA ALA A 54 -20.03 6.74 -15.25
C ALA A 54 -19.46 5.63 -16.15
N HIS A 55 -18.16 5.65 -16.44
CA HIS A 55 -17.51 4.72 -17.36
C HIS A 55 -17.28 3.32 -16.80
N TYR A 56 -17.44 3.11 -15.48
CA TYR A 56 -17.32 1.79 -14.87
C TYR A 56 -18.67 1.07 -14.83
N ASP A 57 -18.66 -0.25 -14.97
CA ASP A 57 -19.84 -1.07 -14.69
C ASP A 57 -20.10 -1.20 -13.17
N MET A 58 -21.31 -1.63 -12.81
CA MET A 58 -21.72 -1.75 -11.40
C MET A 58 -20.83 -2.73 -10.61
N SER A 59 -20.36 -3.81 -11.24
CA SER A 59 -19.53 -4.82 -10.58
C SER A 59 -18.19 -4.24 -10.16
N LEU A 60 -17.54 -3.49 -11.04
CA LEU A 60 -16.27 -2.84 -10.78
C LEU A 60 -16.40 -1.71 -9.74
N ARG A 61 -17.48 -0.94 -9.79
CA ARG A 61 -17.78 0.08 -8.76
C ARG A 61 -17.94 -0.54 -7.37
N GLU A 62 -18.66 -1.66 -7.26
CA GLU A 62 -18.75 -2.40 -6.00
C GLU A 62 -17.39 -2.95 -5.54
N LYS A 63 -16.54 -3.42 -6.47
CA LYS A 63 -15.19 -3.91 -6.16
C LYS A 63 -14.31 -2.79 -5.57
N PHE A 64 -14.37 -1.57 -6.09
CA PHE A 64 -13.65 -0.43 -5.49
C PHE A 64 -14.06 -0.20 -4.04
N ILE A 65 -15.37 -0.16 -3.76
CA ILE A 65 -15.87 0.04 -2.39
C ILE A 65 -15.44 -1.10 -1.47
N LYS A 66 -15.49 -2.35 -1.94
CA LYS A 66 -15.07 -3.53 -1.17
C LYS A 66 -13.55 -3.57 -0.95
N SER A 67 -12.76 -3.12 -1.93
CA SER A 67 -11.31 -2.98 -1.79
C SER A 67 -10.96 -1.95 -0.71
N ASN A 68 -11.61 -0.78 -0.75
CA ASN A 68 -11.44 0.25 0.28
C ASN A 68 -11.88 -0.23 1.67
N ARG A 69 -12.91 -1.07 1.76
CA ARG A 69 -13.30 -1.76 2.99
C ARG A 69 -12.17 -2.64 3.52
N GLN A 70 -11.55 -3.43 2.65
CA GLN A 70 -10.47 -4.33 3.06
C GLN A 70 -9.26 -3.54 3.55
N VAL A 71 -8.85 -2.47 2.85
CA VAL A 71 -7.77 -1.57 3.29
C VAL A 71 -8.03 -1.01 4.70
N ALA A 72 -9.27 -0.62 5.00
CA ALA A 72 -9.63 -0.13 6.32
C ALA A 72 -9.56 -1.21 7.42
N LEU A 73 -9.88 -2.47 7.10
CA LEU A 73 -9.74 -3.60 8.01
C LEU A 73 -8.27 -3.96 8.23
N ASP A 74 -7.48 -3.97 7.15
CA ASP A 74 -6.04 -4.24 7.21
C ASP A 74 -5.30 -3.19 8.04
N ALA A 75 -5.75 -1.93 8.00
CA ALA A 75 -5.21 -0.88 8.86
C ALA A 75 -5.41 -1.17 10.36
N ILE A 76 -6.52 -1.81 10.75
CA ILE A 76 -6.75 -2.23 12.15
C ILE A 76 -5.75 -3.33 12.52
N VAL A 77 -5.58 -4.33 11.66
CA VAL A 77 -4.61 -5.43 11.87
C VAL A 77 -3.18 -4.88 11.98
N LEU A 78 -2.80 -3.96 11.09
CA LEU A 78 -1.51 -3.29 11.13
C LEU A 78 -1.31 -2.51 12.43
N ALA A 79 -2.33 -1.82 12.92
CA ALA A 79 -2.26 -1.13 14.21
C ALA A 79 -2.05 -2.07 15.39
N GLU A 80 -2.73 -3.22 15.40
CA GLU A 80 -2.52 -4.26 16.41
C GLU A 80 -1.09 -4.81 16.38
N ASN A 81 -0.50 -4.94 15.19
CA ASN A 81 0.89 -5.37 15.02
C ASN A 81 1.90 -4.31 15.48
N TYR A 82 1.66 -3.02 15.17
CA TYR A 82 2.53 -1.92 15.60
C TYR A 82 2.46 -1.65 17.10
N ALA A 83 1.30 -1.87 17.69
CA ALA A 83 1.02 -1.54 19.09
C ALA A 83 0.20 -2.67 19.74
N PRO A 84 0.84 -3.81 20.07
CA PRO A 84 0.13 -4.94 20.64
C PRO A 84 -0.64 -4.53 21.91
N ARG A 85 -1.90 -4.93 22.00
CA ARG A 85 -2.82 -4.62 23.12
C ARG A 85 -3.10 -3.13 23.32
N VAL A 86 -2.83 -2.27 22.34
CA VAL A 86 -3.19 -0.85 22.38
C VAL A 86 -4.70 -0.65 22.53
N TRP A 87 -5.48 -1.58 22.00
CA TRP A 87 -6.93 -1.66 22.12
C TRP A 87 -7.30 -3.00 22.75
N SER A 88 -8.39 -2.99 23.50
CA SER A 88 -9.05 -4.20 23.98
C SER A 88 -9.77 -4.93 22.84
N ASP A 89 -10.07 -6.22 23.03
CA ASP A 89 -10.83 -7.00 22.04
C ASP A 89 -12.19 -6.35 21.73
N ALA A 90 -12.86 -5.78 22.73
CA ALA A 90 -14.13 -5.08 22.56
C ALA A 90 -13.97 -3.83 21.67
N GLU A 91 -12.90 -3.06 21.87
CA GLU A 91 -12.56 -1.90 21.03
C GLU A 91 -12.24 -2.31 19.59
N ILE A 92 -11.53 -3.43 19.40
CA ILE A 92 -11.21 -3.98 18.07
C ILE A 92 -12.50 -4.41 17.36
N GLN A 93 -13.40 -5.11 18.05
CA GLN A 93 -14.70 -5.51 17.48
C GLN A 93 -15.55 -4.28 17.13
N GLN A 94 -15.55 -3.26 17.99
CA GLN A 94 -16.24 -2.01 17.71
C GLN A 94 -15.67 -1.31 16.46
N LEU A 95 -14.34 -1.22 16.32
CA LEU A 95 -13.69 -0.64 15.14
C LEU A 95 -14.07 -1.39 13.86
N ARG A 96 -14.02 -2.73 13.89
CA ARG A 96 -14.44 -3.56 12.75
C ARG A 96 -15.90 -3.31 12.42
N GLY A 97 -16.79 -3.26 13.42
CA GLY A 97 -18.20 -2.95 13.24
C GLY A 97 -18.46 -1.59 12.59
N LEU A 98 -17.71 -0.55 12.99
CA LEU A 98 -17.78 0.78 12.37
C LEU A 98 -17.34 0.77 10.91
N VAL A 99 -16.29 0.01 10.58
CA VAL A 99 -15.85 -0.19 9.20
C VAL A 99 -16.94 -0.88 8.38
N GLU A 100 -17.49 -1.99 8.87
CA GLU A 100 -18.59 -2.69 8.19
C GLU A 100 -19.78 -1.78 7.94
N GLN A 101 -20.24 -1.04 8.96
CA GLN A 101 -21.38 -0.15 8.85
C GLN A 101 -21.15 0.96 7.81
N LYS A 102 -19.95 1.57 7.82
CA LYS A 102 -19.56 2.59 6.84
C LYS A 102 -19.64 2.06 5.41
N PHE A 103 -19.09 0.89 5.15
CA PHE A 103 -19.02 0.34 3.79
C PHE A 103 -20.33 -0.31 3.33
N ALA A 104 -21.12 -0.89 4.24
CA ALA A 104 -22.48 -1.32 3.95
C ALA A 104 -23.35 -0.13 3.51
N LYS A 105 -23.25 1.00 4.23
CA LYS A 105 -23.91 2.24 3.84
C LYS A 105 -23.42 2.72 2.47
N ARG A 106 -22.10 2.71 2.22
CA ARG A 106 -21.53 3.16 0.94
C ARG A 106 -22.00 2.33 -0.26
N LEU A 107 -22.13 1.01 -0.09
CA LEU A 107 -22.71 0.12 -1.10
C LEU A 107 -24.19 0.44 -1.35
N ASN A 108 -24.96 0.72 -0.30
CA ASN A 108 -26.35 1.14 -0.45
C ASN A 108 -26.47 2.49 -1.19
N ASP A 109 -25.63 3.47 -0.84
CA ASP A 109 -25.56 4.76 -1.54
C ASP A 109 -25.29 4.54 -3.05
N LEU A 110 -24.33 3.67 -3.41
CA LEU A 110 -24.04 3.33 -4.81
C LEU A 110 -25.28 2.74 -5.52
N ARG A 111 -25.93 1.75 -4.91
CA ARG A 111 -27.09 1.04 -5.50
C ARG A 111 -28.33 1.92 -5.62
N THR A 112 -28.48 2.89 -4.72
CA THR A 112 -29.57 3.88 -4.75
C THR A 112 -29.26 5.11 -5.60
N GLY A 113 -28.08 5.15 -6.25
CA GLY A 113 -27.67 6.23 -7.15
C GLY A 113 -27.14 7.48 -6.45
N LYS A 114 -26.90 7.44 -5.14
CA LYS A 114 -26.27 8.53 -4.39
C LYS A 114 -24.76 8.53 -4.62
N LYS A 115 -24.25 9.61 -5.20
CA LYS A 115 -22.82 9.83 -5.44
C LYS A 115 -22.15 10.47 -4.22
N VAL A 116 -21.02 9.92 -3.82
CA VAL A 116 -20.17 10.34 -2.69
C VAL A 116 -18.82 10.89 -3.19
N TRP A 117 -18.38 10.47 -4.38
CA TRP A 117 -17.13 10.85 -5.03
C TRP A 117 -15.89 10.54 -4.19
N ASP A 118 -15.88 9.37 -3.55
CA ASP A 118 -14.66 8.79 -2.98
C ASP A 118 -13.73 8.32 -4.10
N ILE A 119 -12.66 9.09 -4.32
CA ILE A 119 -11.67 8.89 -5.39
C ILE A 119 -10.29 8.62 -4.77
N SER A 120 -9.61 7.58 -5.24
CA SER A 120 -8.17 7.37 -5.01
C SER A 120 -7.41 7.37 -6.33
N VAL A 121 -6.16 7.85 -6.29
CA VAL A 121 -5.20 7.76 -7.39
C VAL A 121 -3.91 7.23 -6.80
N GLU A 122 -3.48 6.05 -7.25
CA GLU A 122 -2.20 5.47 -6.92
C GLU A 122 -1.29 5.54 -8.15
N MET A 123 -0.08 6.10 -7.99
CA MET A 123 0.94 6.09 -9.03
C MET A 123 1.88 4.92 -8.80
N MET A 124 1.99 4.04 -9.78
CA MET A 124 2.92 2.92 -9.77
C MET A 124 4.05 3.19 -10.76
N MET A 125 5.28 3.19 -10.26
CA MET A 125 6.47 3.18 -11.10
C MET A 125 6.77 1.75 -11.52
N ILE A 126 7.06 1.55 -12.80
CA ILE A 126 7.55 0.30 -13.36
C ILE A 126 8.97 0.57 -13.84
N ALA A 127 9.95 -0.04 -13.18
CA ALA A 127 11.35 -0.02 -13.63
C ALA A 127 11.70 -1.41 -14.17
N HIS A 128 12.22 -1.48 -15.39
CA HIS A 128 12.71 -2.71 -15.98
C HIS A 128 14.13 -2.53 -16.51
N GLY A 129 14.90 -3.60 -16.56
CA GLY A 129 16.22 -3.70 -17.18
C GLY A 129 16.62 -5.17 -17.29
N TYR A 130 17.74 -5.48 -17.92
CA TYR A 130 18.30 -6.84 -17.88
C TYR A 130 19.69 -6.82 -17.25
N LYS A 131 20.03 -7.89 -16.54
CA LYS A 131 21.37 -8.08 -15.99
C LYS A 131 22.13 -9.11 -16.84
N PRO A 132 23.24 -8.74 -17.51
CA PRO A 132 23.99 -9.66 -18.35
C PRO A 132 24.55 -10.84 -17.55
N LEU A 133 24.57 -12.05 -18.15
CA LEU A 133 25.14 -13.25 -17.52
C LEU A 133 26.64 -13.13 -17.20
N SER A 134 27.37 -12.24 -17.89
CA SER A 134 28.78 -11.94 -17.60
C SER A 134 28.98 -11.34 -16.21
N SER A 135 27.99 -10.61 -15.68
CA SER A 135 28.02 -9.98 -14.35
C SER A 135 27.70 -10.96 -13.19
N LEU A 136 27.33 -12.21 -13.49
CA LEU A 136 27.02 -13.23 -12.48
C LEU A 136 28.25 -14.03 -12.03
N ARG A 137 29.40 -13.92 -12.71
CA ARG A 137 30.63 -14.62 -12.33
C ARG A 137 31.34 -14.00 -11.13
N ASP A 138 31.00 -12.76 -10.79
CA ASP A 138 31.58 -12.04 -9.65
C ASP A 138 30.77 -12.22 -8.34
N TYR A 139 29.65 -12.98 -8.39
CA TYR A 139 28.70 -13.15 -7.28
C TYR A 139 29.05 -14.26 -6.26
N GLU A 140 30.19 -14.95 -6.38
CA GLU A 140 30.61 -15.93 -5.36
C GLU A 140 31.29 -15.28 -4.13
N GLY A 141 31.49 -13.95 -4.12
CA GLY A 141 32.37 -13.30 -3.15
C GLY A 141 31.76 -12.29 -2.16
N GLU A 142 30.53 -11.80 -2.37
CA GLU A 142 30.06 -10.63 -1.60
C GLU A 142 28.78 -10.84 -0.81
N LYS A 143 28.88 -10.48 0.47
CA LYS A 143 27.84 -10.49 1.49
C LYS A 143 26.56 -9.87 0.96
N LEU A 144 25.55 -10.72 0.78
CA LEU A 144 24.17 -10.29 0.64
C LEU A 144 23.85 -9.31 1.76
N CYS A 145 23.40 -8.11 1.39
CA CYS A 145 22.71 -7.22 2.31
C CYS A 145 21.63 -8.04 3.02
N ASN A 146 21.82 -8.28 4.31
CA ASN A 146 20.78 -8.86 5.16
C ASN A 146 19.60 -7.87 5.17
N ILE A 147 18.54 -8.24 4.45
CA ILE A 147 17.20 -7.67 4.58
C ILE A 147 16.53 -8.36 5.78
#